data_AF-A0A0S7ZZ63-F1
#
_entry.id   AF-A0A0S7ZZ63-F1
#
_cell.length_a   1.000
_cell.length_b   1.000
_cell.length_c   1.000
_cell.angle_alpha   90.00
_cell.angle_beta   90.00
_cell.angle_gamma   90.00
#
_symmetry.space_group_name_H-M   'P 1'
#
loop_
_entity.id
_entity.type
_entity.pdbx_description
1 polymer ?
#
loop_
_entity_poly.entity_id
_entity_poly.type
_entity_poly.pdbx_seq_one_letter_code
_entity_poly.pdbx_strand_id
1 'polypeptide(L)'
;MSTIEILLNGKIIGAFLAIILLAIVVEIISRKILDILDDVSVSEWLFEKIFIPLFRALELMTFILLAYPVLFGLNEAPPISQLLSEGSHRINTLLNILFVLPLLLSLLPIFGRMPSLLLPVQGIAGSTLIFSWMQAALQRNNIHYVPNIMVIVVIILLAIVSHAIAKWVALHLSNAVNRFFQIDDGQKIVYRIVVVVAQLPVILIYTTGLGRQL
;
A
#
# COMPACT_ATOMS: atom_id res chain seq x y z
N MET A 1 20.87 7.80 -2.72
CA MET A 1 21.07 6.56 -1.93
C MET A 1 20.91 5.34 -2.84
N SER A 2 21.66 4.27 -2.57
CA SER A 2 21.43 2.98 -3.24
C SER A 2 20.13 2.33 -2.75
N THR A 3 19.54 1.42 -3.52
CA THR A 3 18.28 0.74 -3.13
C THR A 3 18.47 -0.08 -1.84
N ILE A 4 19.66 -0.65 -1.63
CA ILE A 4 20.00 -1.41 -0.42
C ILE A 4 20.09 -0.49 0.79
N GLU A 5 20.72 0.68 0.66
CA GLU A 5 20.77 1.69 1.74
C GLU A 5 19.37 2.15 2.16
N ILE A 6 18.44 2.27 1.21
CA ILE A 6 17.06 2.67 1.49
C ILE A 6 16.33 1.55 2.26
N LEU A 7 16.48 0.29 1.84
CA LEU A 7 15.88 -0.85 2.53
C LEU A 7 16.39 -1.02 3.95
N LEU A 8 17.68 -0.74 4.18
CA LEU A 8 18.31 -0.81 5.49
C LEU A 8 18.12 0.48 6.32
N ASN A 9 17.46 1.49 5.77
CA ASN A 9 17.22 2.72 6.50
C ASN A 9 16.22 2.50 7.65
N GLY A 10 16.58 2.94 8.86
CA GLY A 10 15.74 2.76 10.05
C GLY A 10 14.32 3.33 9.91
N LYS A 11 14.13 4.42 9.14
CA LYS A 11 12.78 4.97 8.88
C LYS A 11 11.95 4.04 8.00
N ILE A 12 12.56 3.45 6.97
CA ILE A 12 11.90 2.49 6.10
C ILE A 12 11.55 1.24 6.89
N ILE A 13 12.50 0.67 7.64
CA ILE A 13 12.25 -0.49 8.52
C ILE A 13 11.13 -0.18 9.51
N GLY A 14 11.14 0.99 10.14
CA GLY A 14 10.08 1.44 11.03
C GLY A 14 8.71 1.53 10.33
N ALA A 15 8.66 2.07 9.10
CA ALA A 15 7.45 2.12 8.30
C ALA A 15 6.94 0.72 7.91
N PHE A 16 7.84 -0.22 7.57
CA PHE A 16 7.52 -1.63 7.32
C PHE A 16 6.93 -2.31 8.58
N LEU A 17 7.53 -2.10 9.74
CA LEU A 17 7.00 -2.67 10.98
C LEU A 17 5.65 -2.06 11.35
N ALA A 18 5.49 -0.75 11.22
CA ALA A 18 4.24 -0.05 11.49
C ALA A 18 3.11 -0.56 10.59
N ILE A 19 3.37 -0.75 9.29
CA ILE A 19 2.36 -1.24 8.35
C ILE A 19 2.03 -2.72 8.57
N ILE A 20 3.02 -3.55 8.96
CA ILE A 20 2.76 -4.94 9.36
C ILE A 20 1.82 -4.99 10.56
N LEU A 21 2.12 -4.21 11.61
CA LEU A 21 1.30 -4.15 12.82
C LEU A 21 -0.10 -3.62 12.52
N LEU A 22 -0.19 -2.55 11.73
CA LEU A 22 -1.46 -1.98 11.32
C LEU A 22 -2.29 -2.98 10.49
N ALA A 23 -1.68 -3.68 9.54
CA ALA A 23 -2.34 -4.69 8.73
C ALA A 23 -2.86 -5.87 9.56
N ILE A 24 -2.11 -6.30 10.58
CA ILE A 24 -2.56 -7.33 11.53
C ILE A 24 -3.79 -6.83 12.29
N VAL A 25 -3.72 -5.61 12.85
CA VAL A 25 -4.81 -5.02 13.64
C VAL A 25 -6.07 -4.84 12.79
N VAL A 26 -5.93 -4.26 11.59
CA VAL A 26 -7.05 -4.05 10.65
C VAL A 26 -7.70 -5.37 10.27
N GLU A 27 -6.92 -6.40 9.95
CA GLU A 27 -7.50 -7.70 9.55
C GLU A 27 -8.22 -8.41 10.69
N ILE A 28 -7.66 -8.37 11.91
CA ILE A 28 -8.31 -8.97 13.09
C ILE A 28 -9.61 -8.22 13.42
N ILE A 29 -9.58 -6.89 13.46
CA ILE A 29 -10.76 -6.07 13.75
C ILE A 29 -11.81 -6.26 12.66
N SER A 30 -11.40 -6.22 11.39
CA SER A 30 -12.31 -6.40 10.26
C SER A 30 -13.00 -7.74 10.31
N ARG A 31 -12.27 -8.82 10.66
CA ARG A 31 -12.88 -10.14 10.80
C ARG A 31 -13.89 -10.19 11.94
N LYS A 32 -13.53 -9.68 13.12
CA LYS A 32 -14.45 -9.62 14.27
C LYS A 32 -15.72 -8.82 13.96
N ILE A 33 -15.61 -7.74 13.20
CA ILE A 33 -16.77 -6.96 12.79
C ILE A 33 -17.62 -7.74 11.80
N LEU A 34 -17.02 -8.42 10.81
CA LEU A 34 -17.75 -9.26 9.87
C LEU A 34 -18.51 -10.39 10.59
N ASP A 35 -17.89 -11.05 11.58
CA ASP A 35 -18.55 -12.10 12.36
C ASP A 35 -19.76 -11.55 13.16
N ILE A 36 -19.76 -10.27 13.54
CA ILE A 36 -20.90 -9.61 14.21
C ILE A 36 -21.98 -9.21 13.19
N LEU A 37 -21.60 -8.91 11.95
CA LEU A 37 -22.50 -8.42 10.90
C LEU A 37 -23.12 -9.54 10.05
N ASP A 38 -22.75 -10.81 10.31
CA ASP A 38 -23.18 -11.99 9.53
C ASP A 38 -24.72 -12.11 9.41
N ASP A 39 -25.45 -11.60 10.40
CA ASP A 39 -26.93 -11.61 10.41
C ASP A 39 -27.58 -10.50 9.56
N VAL A 40 -26.81 -9.50 9.08
CA VAL A 40 -27.32 -8.32 8.36
C VAL A 40 -26.59 -8.12 7.03
N SER A 41 -27.14 -8.73 5.97
CA SER A 41 -26.54 -8.78 4.62
C SER A 41 -26.13 -7.43 4.03
N VAL A 42 -26.89 -6.37 4.27
CA VAL A 42 -26.55 -5.02 3.78
C VAL A 42 -25.34 -4.44 4.52
N SER A 43 -25.27 -4.64 5.83
CA SER A 43 -24.17 -4.15 6.67
C SER A 43 -22.88 -4.91 6.37
N GLU A 44 -22.96 -6.23 6.25
CA GLU A 44 -21.84 -7.08 5.82
C GLU A 44 -21.30 -6.63 4.46
N TRP A 45 -22.19 -6.45 3.48
CA TRP A 45 -21.82 -5.99 2.14
C TRP A 45 -21.15 -4.61 2.16
N LEU A 46 -21.70 -3.65 2.90
CA LEU A 46 -21.11 -2.31 3.05
C LEU A 46 -19.72 -2.39 3.68
N PHE A 47 -19.58 -3.20 4.73
CA PHE A 47 -18.32 -3.38 5.43
C PHE A 47 -17.25 -3.96 4.50
N GLU A 48 -17.61 -5.02 3.76
CA GLU A 48 -16.69 -5.71 2.86
C GLU A 48 -16.31 -4.85 1.64
N LYS A 49 -17.25 -4.09 1.06
CA LYS A 49 -17.04 -3.34 -0.19
C LYS A 49 -16.57 -1.91 0.00
N ILE A 50 -16.79 -1.31 1.18
CA ILE A 50 -16.43 0.10 1.43
C ILE A 50 -15.38 0.21 2.54
N PHE A 51 -15.67 -0.32 3.72
CA PHE A 51 -14.81 -0.09 4.90
C PHE A 51 -13.49 -0.84 4.82
N ILE A 52 -13.49 -2.11 4.39
CA ILE A 52 -12.23 -2.86 4.21
C ILE A 52 -11.31 -2.17 3.18
N PRO A 53 -11.77 -1.82 1.96
CA PRO A 53 -10.95 -1.05 1.02
C PRO A 53 -10.47 0.30 1.57
N LEU A 54 -11.31 1.00 2.35
CA LEU A 54 -10.91 2.24 3.01
C LEU A 54 -9.77 2.03 4.01
N PHE A 55 -9.84 1.00 4.85
CA PHE A 55 -8.74 0.68 5.76
C PHE A 55 -7.45 0.36 5.00
N ARG A 56 -7.53 -0.36 3.87
CA ARG A 56 -6.37 -0.62 3.00
C ARG A 56 -5.79 0.65 2.38
N ALA A 57 -6.63 1.59 1.97
CA ALA A 57 -6.18 2.89 1.49
C ALA A 57 -5.47 3.68 2.59
N LEU A 58 -6.00 3.67 3.82
CA LEU A 58 -5.40 4.33 4.98
C LEU A 58 -4.08 3.70 5.41
N GLU A 59 -3.98 2.37 5.39
CA GLU A 59 -2.74 1.63 5.59
C GLU A 59 -1.66 2.10 4.62
N LEU A 60 -1.97 2.06 3.32
CA LEU A 60 -1.03 2.46 2.28
C LEU A 60 -0.63 3.94 2.39
N MET A 61 -1.61 4.82 2.66
CA MET A 61 -1.35 6.23 2.94
C MET A 61 -0.38 6.39 4.12
N THR A 62 -0.62 5.66 5.22
CA THR A 62 0.24 5.66 6.40
C THR A 62 1.67 5.24 6.04
N PHE A 63 1.83 4.17 5.27
CA PHE A 63 3.15 3.74 4.80
C PHE A 63 3.86 4.82 3.98
N ILE A 64 3.18 5.42 3.00
CA ILE A 64 3.77 6.47 2.15
C ILE A 64 4.20 7.68 2.99
N LEU A 65 3.37 8.11 3.94
CA LEU A 65 3.65 9.26 4.79
C LEU A 65 4.80 8.99 5.79
N LEU A 66 4.86 7.79 6.38
CA LEU A 66 5.93 7.41 7.31
C LEU A 66 7.27 7.18 6.59
N ALA A 67 7.23 6.62 5.39
CA ALA A 67 8.43 6.33 4.60
C ALA A 67 9.00 7.59 3.94
N TYR A 68 8.22 8.67 3.80
CA TYR A 68 8.68 9.94 3.24
C TYR A 68 9.78 10.61 4.11
N PRO A 69 10.81 11.26 3.52
CA PRO A 69 11.15 11.33 2.09
C PRO A 69 12.05 10.19 1.60
N VAL A 70 12.48 9.30 2.52
CA VAL A 70 13.40 8.19 2.25
C VAL A 70 12.83 7.22 1.21
N LEU A 71 11.50 7.14 1.09
CA LEU A 71 10.78 6.43 0.04
C LEU A 71 11.27 6.82 -1.37
N PHE A 72 11.64 8.09 -1.57
CA PHE A 72 12.18 8.61 -2.83
C PHE A 72 13.71 8.56 -2.89
N GLY A 73 14.39 7.99 -1.89
CA GLY A 73 15.85 7.94 -1.81
C GLY A 73 16.51 9.29 -1.53
N LEU A 74 15.74 10.22 -0.96
CA LEU A 74 16.17 11.56 -0.58
C LEU A 74 16.43 11.62 0.93
N ASN A 75 17.51 12.29 1.31
CA ASN A 75 17.82 12.59 2.72
C ASN A 75 17.14 13.87 3.20
N GLU A 76 16.98 14.83 2.29
CA GLU A 76 16.40 16.14 2.54
C GLU A 76 15.31 16.42 1.52
N ALA A 77 14.15 16.83 2.00
CA ALA A 77 13.01 17.28 1.21
C ALA A 77 12.11 18.15 2.09
N PRO A 78 11.21 18.96 1.51
CA PRO A 78 10.23 19.72 2.29
C PRO A 78 9.43 18.80 3.23
N PRO A 79 9.14 19.20 4.47
CA PRO A 79 8.37 18.39 5.40
C PRO A 79 7.02 17.94 4.80
N ILE A 80 6.62 16.70 5.06
CA ILE A 80 5.35 16.18 4.53
C ILE A 80 4.14 17.01 4.99
N SER A 81 4.18 17.56 6.20
CA SER A 81 3.16 18.46 6.73
C SER A 81 3.03 19.74 5.91
N GLN A 82 4.16 20.30 5.45
CA GLN A 82 4.19 21.44 4.56
C GLN A 82 3.59 21.09 3.19
N LEU A 83 3.99 19.95 2.62
CA LEU A 83 3.42 19.49 1.35
C LEU A 83 1.91 19.28 1.42
N LEU A 84 1.38 18.80 2.55
CA LEU A 84 -0.04 18.57 2.73
C LEU A 84 -0.83 19.86 3.01
N SER A 85 -0.20 20.90 3.58
CA SER A 85 -0.86 22.17 3.93
C SER A 85 -0.82 23.23 2.84
N GLU A 86 0.16 23.19 1.93
CA GLU A 86 0.37 24.19 0.87
C GLU A 86 -0.74 24.25 -0.21
N GLY A 87 -1.60 23.24 -0.31
CA GLY A 87 -2.70 23.22 -1.27
C GLY A 87 -4.02 22.86 -0.61
N SER A 88 -5.08 23.58 -0.97
CA SER A 88 -6.43 23.25 -0.54
C SER A 88 -6.75 21.79 -0.88
N HIS A 89 -7.19 21.02 0.12
CA HIS A 89 -7.66 19.65 -0.03
C HIS A 89 -6.64 18.60 -0.46
N ARG A 90 -5.32 18.83 -0.39
CA ARG A 90 -4.31 17.81 -0.78
C ARG A 90 -4.50 16.48 -0.03
N ILE A 91 -4.73 16.50 1.28
CA ILE A 91 -5.04 15.29 2.07
C ILE A 91 -6.28 14.56 1.53
N ASN A 92 -7.36 15.31 1.26
CA ASN A 92 -8.60 14.74 0.73
C ASN A 92 -8.36 14.13 -0.67
N THR A 93 -7.59 14.80 -1.52
CA THR A 93 -7.22 14.30 -2.84
C THR A 93 -6.41 12.99 -2.74
N LEU A 94 -5.46 12.91 -1.81
CA LEU A 94 -4.70 11.68 -1.58
C LEU A 94 -5.61 10.53 -1.15
N LEU A 95 -6.46 10.76 -0.15
CA LEU A 95 -7.41 9.75 0.34
C LEU A 95 -8.37 9.32 -0.77
N ASN A 96 -8.93 10.28 -1.50
CA ASN A 96 -9.85 10.01 -2.60
C ASN A 96 -9.18 9.20 -3.71
N ILE A 97 -7.95 9.53 -4.10
CA ILE A 97 -7.23 8.74 -5.12
C ILE A 97 -6.97 7.33 -4.61
N LEU A 98 -6.46 7.20 -3.38
CA LEU A 98 -6.15 5.88 -2.81
C LEU A 98 -7.40 5.02 -2.58
N PHE A 99 -8.57 5.62 -2.36
CA PHE A 99 -9.83 4.91 -2.15
C PHE A 99 -10.63 4.67 -3.43
N VAL A 100 -10.85 5.71 -4.24
CA VAL A 100 -11.69 5.65 -5.45
C VAL A 100 -11.01 4.87 -6.56
N LEU A 101 -9.69 5.04 -6.74
CA LEU A 101 -8.96 4.35 -7.81
C LEU A 101 -9.13 2.82 -7.72
N PRO A 102 -8.87 2.15 -6.60
CA PRO A 102 -9.06 0.70 -6.53
C PRO A 102 -10.52 0.27 -6.57
N LEU A 103 -11.45 1.10 -6.09
CA LEU A 103 -12.88 0.83 -6.24
C LEU A 103 -13.26 0.81 -7.72
N LEU A 104 -12.83 1.79 -8.51
CA LEU A 104 -13.04 1.82 -9.95
C LEU A 104 -12.30 0.69 -10.68
N LEU A 105 -11.06 0.42 -10.30
CA LEU A 105 -10.28 -0.67 -10.91
C LEU A 105 -10.90 -2.03 -10.60
N SER A 106 -11.51 -2.23 -9.43
CA SER A 106 -12.16 -3.49 -9.09
C SER A 106 -13.34 -3.84 -10.02
N LEU A 107 -13.94 -2.84 -10.67
CA LEU A 107 -14.98 -3.02 -11.68
C LEU A 107 -14.43 -3.53 -13.02
N LEU A 108 -13.11 -3.42 -13.25
CA LEU A 108 -12.47 -3.93 -14.45
C LEU A 108 -12.20 -5.44 -14.33
N PRO A 109 -12.52 -6.24 -15.36
CA PRO A 109 -12.47 -7.70 -15.29
C PRO A 109 -11.06 -8.27 -15.06
N ILE A 110 -10.01 -7.54 -15.44
CA ILE A 110 -8.60 -7.95 -15.24
C ILE A 110 -8.23 -7.82 -13.75
N PHE A 111 -8.52 -6.67 -13.15
CA PHE A 111 -8.17 -6.39 -11.75
C PHE A 111 -9.08 -7.14 -10.76
N GLY A 112 -10.34 -7.43 -11.14
CA GLY A 112 -11.21 -8.30 -10.37
C GLY A 112 -10.67 -9.73 -10.23
N ARG A 113 -9.86 -10.21 -11.19
CA ARG A 113 -9.21 -11.54 -11.13
C ARG A 113 -7.86 -11.53 -10.43
N MET A 114 -7.23 -10.36 -10.29
CA MET A 114 -5.90 -10.19 -9.70
C MET A 114 -5.90 -9.05 -8.68
N PRO A 115 -6.56 -9.21 -7.52
CA PRO A 115 -6.61 -8.18 -6.48
C PRO A 115 -5.23 -7.81 -5.95
N SER A 116 -4.23 -8.69 -6.11
CA SER A 116 -2.82 -8.40 -5.77
C SER A 116 -2.21 -7.25 -6.58
N LEU A 117 -2.74 -6.91 -7.76
CA LEU A 117 -2.27 -5.78 -8.58
C LEU A 117 -2.85 -4.43 -8.14
N LEU A 118 -3.95 -4.43 -7.40
CA LEU A 118 -4.61 -3.19 -6.97
C LEU A 118 -3.72 -2.40 -6.01
N LEU A 119 -3.06 -3.06 -5.06
CA LEU A 119 -2.21 -2.40 -4.06
C LEU A 119 -0.99 -1.70 -4.68
N PRO A 120 -0.22 -2.33 -5.59
CA PRO A 120 0.85 -1.64 -6.31
C PRO A 120 0.37 -0.42 -7.08
N VAL A 121 -0.75 -0.53 -7.81
CA VAL A 121 -1.28 0.59 -8.60
C VAL A 121 -1.69 1.75 -7.70
N GLN A 122 -2.36 1.46 -6.57
CA GLN A 122 -2.67 2.46 -5.55
C GLN A 122 -1.40 3.11 -4.99
N GLY A 123 -0.40 2.30 -4.62
CA GLY A 123 0.84 2.76 -4.02
C GLY A 123 1.65 3.65 -4.95
N ILE A 124 1.72 3.27 -6.23
CA ILE A 124 2.27 4.07 -7.32
C ILE A 124 1.51 5.39 -7.40
N ALA A 125 0.19 5.37 -7.58
CA ALA A 125 -0.61 6.59 -7.75
C ALA A 125 -0.47 7.57 -6.57
N GLY A 126 -0.58 7.07 -5.33
CA GLY A 126 -0.40 7.89 -4.13
C GLY A 126 1.01 8.46 -4.01
N SER A 127 2.03 7.67 -4.33
CA SER A 127 3.42 8.14 -4.29
C SER A 127 3.73 9.14 -5.40
N THR A 128 3.21 8.94 -6.62
CA THR A 128 3.30 9.91 -7.72
C THR A 128 2.68 11.24 -7.33
N LEU A 129 1.54 11.22 -6.65
CA LEU A 129 0.86 12.43 -6.19
C LEU A 129 1.71 13.21 -5.18
N ILE A 130 2.22 12.53 -4.15
CA ILE A 130 3.13 13.14 -3.17
C ILE A 130 4.39 13.70 -3.85
N PHE A 131 4.95 12.94 -4.79
CA PHE A 131 6.12 13.35 -5.55
C PHE A 131 5.85 14.58 -6.42
N SER A 132 4.65 14.70 -7.00
CA SER A 132 4.24 15.87 -7.78
C SER A 132 4.17 17.14 -6.93
N TRP A 133 3.67 17.04 -5.70
CA TRP A 133 3.65 18.17 -4.76
C TRP A 133 5.04 18.55 -4.30
N MET A 134 5.88 17.55 -4.01
CA MET A 134 7.28 17.77 -3.66
C MET A 134 8.04 18.48 -4.79
N GLN A 135 7.81 18.09 -6.05
CA GLN A 135 8.41 18.76 -7.21
C GLN A 135 7.95 20.20 -7.35
N ALA A 136 6.66 20.46 -7.19
CA ALA A 136 6.12 21.81 -7.25
C ALA A 136 6.76 22.70 -6.16
N ALA A 137 6.94 22.17 -4.95
CA ALA A 137 7.64 22.86 -3.86
C ALA A 137 9.13 23.11 -4.17
N LEU A 138 9.77 22.21 -4.91
CA LEU A 138 11.17 22.33 -5.36
C LEU A 138 11.33 23.12 -6.68
N GLN A 139 10.23 23.62 -7.27
CA GLN A 139 10.22 24.36 -8.54
C GLN A 139 10.87 23.60 -9.73
N ARG A 140 10.70 22.27 -9.77
CA ARG A 140 11.22 21.40 -10.86
C ARG A 140 10.07 21.03 -11.80
N ASN A 141 10.23 21.29 -13.10
CA ASN A 141 9.13 21.18 -14.09
C ASN A 141 9.33 20.10 -15.19
N ASN A 142 10.38 19.27 -15.13
CA ASN A 142 10.70 18.35 -16.22
C ASN A 142 10.96 16.91 -15.75
N ILE A 143 9.94 16.27 -15.20
CA ILE A 143 10.04 14.89 -14.70
C ILE A 143 9.02 13.98 -15.36
N HIS A 144 9.47 12.77 -15.73
CA HIS A 144 8.63 11.74 -16.30
C HIS A 144 8.05 10.87 -15.18
N TYR A 145 6.73 10.92 -15.00
CA TYR A 145 6.02 10.12 -14.00
C TYR A 145 5.82 8.65 -14.44
N VAL A 146 5.86 8.40 -15.74
CA VAL A 146 5.73 7.06 -16.30
C VAL A 146 7.05 6.32 -16.10
N PRO A 147 7.04 5.18 -15.40
CA PRO A 147 8.24 4.40 -15.20
C PRO A 147 8.71 3.77 -16.52
N ASN A 148 10.01 3.49 -16.62
CA ASN A 148 10.58 2.75 -17.75
C ASN A 148 9.88 1.36 -17.87
N ILE A 149 9.73 0.85 -19.09
CA ILE A 149 9.18 -0.47 -19.37
C ILE A 149 9.82 -1.58 -18.51
N MET A 150 11.12 -1.49 -18.24
CA MET A 150 11.82 -2.44 -17.36
C MET A 150 11.26 -2.42 -15.94
N VAL A 151 10.91 -1.25 -15.40
CA VAL A 151 10.30 -1.11 -14.08
C VAL A 151 8.89 -1.67 -14.09
N ILE A 152 8.12 -1.48 -15.18
CA ILE A 152 6.79 -2.09 -15.34
C ILE A 152 6.87 -3.61 -15.31
N VAL A 153 7.83 -4.20 -16.02
CA VAL A 153 8.07 -5.65 -16.02
C VAL A 153 8.42 -6.14 -14.61
N VAL A 154 9.28 -5.43 -13.89
CA VAL A 154 9.64 -5.76 -12.50
C VAL A 154 8.43 -5.68 -11.57
N ILE A 155 7.58 -4.66 -11.71
CA ILE A 155 6.33 -4.51 -10.95
C ILE A 155 5.42 -5.73 -11.16
N ILE A 156 5.23 -6.15 -12.42
CA ILE A 156 4.38 -7.30 -12.75
C ILE A 156 4.98 -8.60 -12.18
N LEU A 157 6.28 -8.83 -12.37
CA LEU A 157 6.96 -10.01 -11.86
C LEU A 157 6.89 -10.09 -10.34
N LEU A 158 7.16 -8.97 -9.65
CA LEU A 158 7.04 -8.92 -8.20
C LEU A 158 5.61 -9.17 -7.75
N ALA A 159 4.60 -8.63 -8.42
CA ALA A 159 3.22 -8.90 -8.04
C ALA A 159 2.84 -10.39 -8.12
N ILE A 160 3.37 -11.11 -9.13
CA ILE A 160 3.20 -12.56 -9.28
C ILE A 160 3.96 -13.32 -8.18
N VAL A 161 5.23 -12.98 -7.95
CA VAL A 161 6.08 -13.60 -6.94
C VAL A 161 5.50 -13.39 -5.54
N SER A 162 5.05 -12.18 -5.23
CA SER A 162 4.40 -11.81 -3.98
C SER A 162 3.13 -12.61 -3.73
N HIS A 163 2.34 -12.88 -4.78
CA HIS A 163 1.18 -13.77 -4.67
C HIS A 163 1.58 -15.20 -4.31
N ALA A 164 2.62 -15.74 -4.95
CA ALA A 164 3.12 -17.09 -4.65
C ALA A 164 3.69 -17.20 -3.23
N ILE A 165 4.48 -16.22 -2.79
CA ILE A 165 5.03 -16.14 -1.43
C ILE A 165 3.90 -16.05 -0.42
N ALA A 166 2.91 -15.16 -0.64
CA ALA A 166 1.78 -15.02 0.27
C ALA A 166 1.00 -16.31 0.44
N LYS A 167 0.76 -17.06 -0.65
CA LYS A 167 0.11 -18.37 -0.59
C LYS A 167 0.93 -19.38 0.21
N TRP A 168 2.24 -19.45 -0.04
CA TRP A 168 3.13 -20.35 0.68
C TRP A 168 3.20 -20.04 2.18
N VAL A 169 3.38 -18.77 2.55
CA VAL A 169 3.43 -18.33 3.96
C VAL A 169 2.08 -18.59 4.65
N ALA A 170 0.96 -18.29 3.98
CA ALA A 170 -0.37 -18.54 4.52
C ALA A 170 -0.62 -20.02 4.85
N LEU A 171 -0.15 -20.94 4.00
CA LEU A 171 -0.28 -22.37 4.26
C LEU A 171 0.48 -22.81 5.53
N HIS A 172 1.66 -22.26 5.77
CA HIS A 172 2.51 -22.69 6.88
C HIS A 172 2.20 -21.97 8.20
N LEU A 173 1.78 -20.70 8.13
CA LEU A 173 1.60 -19.85 9.31
C LEU A 173 0.14 -19.77 9.79
N SER A 174 -0.83 -20.16 8.96
CA SER A 174 -2.26 -20.13 9.31
C SER A 174 -2.58 -20.89 10.60
N ASN A 175 -2.00 -22.07 10.81
CA ASN A 175 -2.23 -22.87 12.00
C ASN A 175 -1.80 -22.17 13.30
N ALA A 176 -0.70 -21.41 13.26
CA ALA A 176 -0.23 -20.64 14.41
C ALA A 176 -1.17 -19.45 14.69
N VAL A 177 -1.60 -18.75 13.63
CA VAL A 177 -2.52 -17.62 13.73
C VAL A 177 -3.89 -18.03 14.25
N ASN A 178 -4.46 -19.14 13.74
CA ASN A 178 -5.73 -19.69 14.21
C ASN A 178 -5.68 -19.98 15.72
N ARG A 179 -4.59 -20.59 16.19
CA ARG A 179 -4.42 -20.93 17.61
C ARG A 179 -4.24 -19.69 18.50
N PHE A 180 -3.46 -18.72 18.05
CA PHE A 180 -3.12 -17.55 18.86
C PHE A 180 -4.29 -16.56 18.97
N PHE A 181 -5.00 -16.33 17.86
CA PHE A 181 -6.08 -15.35 17.80
C PHE A 181 -7.48 -15.93 17.96
N GLN A 182 -7.63 -17.26 17.96
CA GLN A 182 -8.93 -17.97 18.04
C GLN A 182 -9.89 -17.53 16.92
N ILE A 183 -9.37 -17.42 15.70
CA ILE A 183 -10.13 -16.99 14.52
C ILE A 183 -10.21 -18.14 13.52
N ASP A 184 -11.40 -18.38 12.98
CA ASP A 184 -11.59 -19.25 11.83
C ASP A 184 -11.16 -18.52 10.55
N ASP A 185 -10.42 -19.20 9.66
CA ASP A 185 -9.91 -18.66 8.37
C ASP A 185 -8.62 -17.83 8.45
N GLY A 186 -7.72 -18.10 9.40
CA GLY A 186 -6.43 -17.39 9.51
C GLY A 186 -5.51 -17.56 8.29
N GLN A 187 -5.76 -18.51 7.40
CA GLN A 187 -5.09 -18.58 6.10
C GLN A 187 -5.38 -17.33 5.25
N LYS A 188 -6.63 -16.86 5.17
CA LYS A 188 -6.97 -15.63 4.43
C LYS A 188 -6.35 -14.40 5.08
N ILE A 189 -6.35 -14.33 6.41
CA ILE A 189 -5.76 -13.21 7.17
C ILE A 189 -4.25 -13.14 6.88
N VAL A 190 -3.53 -14.25 7.07
CA VAL A 190 -2.09 -14.30 6.79
C VAL A 190 -1.81 -13.96 5.34
N TYR A 191 -2.56 -14.54 4.41
CA TYR A 191 -2.40 -14.26 2.98
C TYR A 191 -2.51 -12.75 2.70
N ARG A 192 -3.56 -12.08 3.18
CA ARG A 192 -3.77 -10.65 2.93
C ARG A 192 -2.66 -9.78 3.54
N ILE A 193 -2.23 -10.09 4.77
CA ILE A 193 -1.12 -9.38 5.43
C ILE A 193 0.16 -9.54 4.62
N VAL A 194 0.50 -10.78 4.23
CA VAL A 194 1.74 -11.04 3.48
C VAL A 194 1.69 -10.39 2.11
N VAL A 195 0.53 -10.37 1.43
CA VAL A 195 0.37 -9.63 0.17
C VAL A 195 0.69 -8.16 0.37
N VAL A 196 0.12 -7.49 1.38
CA VAL A 196 0.39 -6.06 1.63
C VAL A 196 1.88 -5.80 1.78
N VAL A 197 2.56 -6.58 2.61
CA VAL A 197 4.00 -6.44 2.87
C VAL A 197 4.84 -6.72 1.63
N ALA A 198 4.51 -7.78 0.90
CA ALA A 198 5.25 -8.21 -0.28
C ALA A 198 5.07 -7.26 -1.48
N GLN A 199 4.09 -6.35 -1.45
CA GLN A 199 3.93 -5.30 -2.47
C GLN A 199 4.69 -4.01 -2.13
N LEU A 200 5.15 -3.79 -0.90
CA LEU A 200 5.90 -2.58 -0.53
C LEU A 200 7.23 -2.41 -1.30
N PRO A 201 8.01 -3.48 -1.59
CA PRO A 201 9.20 -3.36 -2.44
C PRO A 201 8.89 -2.80 -3.83
N VAL A 202 7.71 -3.09 -4.37
CA VAL A 202 7.27 -2.59 -5.67
C VAL A 202 7.15 -1.07 -5.65
N ILE A 203 6.54 -0.54 -4.59
CA ILE A 203 6.39 0.91 -4.37
C ILE A 203 7.79 1.53 -4.25
N LEU A 204 8.68 0.94 -3.45
CA LEU A 204 10.05 1.42 -3.28
C LEU A 204 10.83 1.49 -4.59
N ILE A 205 10.75 0.45 -5.43
CA ILE A 205 11.45 0.45 -6.73
C ILE A 205 10.92 1.59 -7.62
N TYR A 206 9.60 1.80 -7.63
CA TYR A 206 8.99 2.88 -8.39
C TYR A 206 9.41 4.27 -7.87
N THR A 207 9.30 4.51 -6.56
CA THR A 207 9.55 5.82 -5.95
C THR A 207 11.02 6.19 -5.95
N THR A 208 11.93 5.20 -5.80
CA THR A 208 13.36 5.43 -5.97
C THR A 208 13.72 5.76 -7.42
N GLY A 209 13.03 5.16 -8.38
CA GLY A 209 13.13 5.54 -9.80
C GLY A 209 12.70 6.99 -10.05
N LEU A 210 11.62 7.45 -9.40
CA LEU A 210 11.18 8.85 -9.46
C LEU A 210 12.21 9.78 -8.82
N GLY A 211 12.67 9.49 -7.60
CA GLY A 211 13.59 10.36 -6.87
C GLY A 211 14.97 10.51 -7.52
N ARG A 212 15.43 9.52 -8.30
CA ARG A 212 16.67 9.63 -9.10
C ARG A 212 16.59 10.68 -10.22
N GLN A 213 15.41 11.17 -10.56
CA GLN A 213 15.23 12.22 -11.59
C GLN A 213 15.39 13.65 -11.02
N LEU A 214 15.56 13.79 -9.71
CA LEU A 214 15.77 15.08 -9.02
C LEU A 214 17.26 15.42 -8.85
#